data_AF-A0A2A6LVR4-F1
#
_entry.id   AF-A0A2A6LVR4-F1
#
_cell.length_a   1.000
_cell.length_b   1.000
_cell.length_c   1.000
_cell.angle_alpha   90.00
_cell.angle_beta   90.00
_cell.angle_gamma   90.00
#
_symmetry.space_group_name_H-M   'P 1'
#
loop_
_entity.id
_entity.type
_entity.pdbx_description
1 polymer ?
#
loop_
_entity_poly.entity_id
_entity_poly.type
_entity_poly.pdbx_seq_one_letter_code
_entity_poly.pdbx_strand_id
1 'polypeptide(L)'
;MDIDSADVTTNFGMSQTFQNRVRERDLDNFLVEELQASTVFQNWFLSRLSPAFTAPEECELRLEKSPARLQDARQTDVRVGWFNASDELVACVLIESKVTADFQPGQAEAYASERDGYRATLGQGSAAAVITAPAERLARLAHAQSFDHALAIEDIIDMLAGRRSNESLSEELDARLAARIALLEALCGKRPFGGWVPTTVAEKRSFALAYAELAREVVPHLTLRPSTDGPKALTRIFEGLPVSLGFPRTVIRHEFGSKEEWKYVNLQIAGAAEHAAAFRTGGLIEGTGFAILEAGKSLSVRVSVPGIDPTLAFDDEKSKVRLGLKAVDELAVWFREHQTEIERIISG
;
A
#
# COMPACT_ATOMS: atom_id res chain seq x y z
N MET A 1 -18.72 53.17 -23.58
CA MET A 1 -17.24 53.10 -23.61
C MET A 1 -16.80 53.04 -22.17
N ASP A 2 -16.65 51.83 -21.64
CA ASP A 2 -15.43 51.00 -21.79
C ASP A 2 -14.41 51.46 -20.72
N ILE A 3 -13.88 50.63 -19.82
CA ILE A 3 -13.73 49.16 -19.79
C ILE A 3 -13.72 48.69 -18.32
N ASP A 4 -14.37 47.55 -18.08
CA ASP A 4 -14.33 46.72 -16.88
C ASP A 4 -12.89 46.44 -16.39
N SER A 5 -12.62 46.72 -15.12
CA SER A 5 -11.45 46.19 -14.41
C SER A 5 -11.76 44.78 -13.93
N ALA A 6 -11.39 43.78 -14.73
CA ALA A 6 -11.46 42.38 -14.37
C ALA A 6 -10.59 42.08 -13.14
N ASP A 7 -11.23 41.57 -12.10
CA ASP A 7 -10.64 40.92 -10.94
C ASP A 7 -9.83 39.70 -11.41
N VAL A 8 -8.50 39.82 -11.38
CA VAL A 8 -7.59 38.68 -11.58
C VAL A 8 -7.24 38.14 -10.21
N THR A 9 -8.15 37.37 -9.61
CA THR A 9 -7.82 36.48 -8.50
C THR A 9 -7.23 35.21 -9.11
N THR A 10 -5.92 35.22 -9.31
CA THR A 10 -5.15 34.06 -9.78
C THR A 10 -5.16 32.99 -8.70
N ASN A 11 -6.16 32.13 -8.75
CA ASN A 11 -6.29 30.97 -7.90
C ASN A 11 -5.22 29.95 -8.34
N PHE A 12 -4.07 29.93 -7.66
CA PHE A 12 -3.03 28.91 -7.85
C PHE A 12 -3.52 27.58 -7.25
N GLY A 13 -4.50 26.96 -7.91
CA GLY A 13 -4.88 25.58 -7.65
C GLY A 13 -3.72 24.65 -8.03
N MET A 14 -2.98 24.17 -7.04
CA MET A 14 -2.01 23.11 -7.25
C MET A 14 -2.72 21.88 -7.83
N SER A 15 -2.38 21.53 -9.08
CA SER A 15 -2.92 20.38 -9.80
C SER A 15 -2.75 19.07 -9.01
N GLN A 16 -3.82 18.27 -8.90
CA GLN A 16 -3.87 16.94 -8.26
C GLN A 16 -2.85 15.92 -8.78
N THR A 17 -2.18 16.19 -9.90
CA THR A 17 -1.08 15.36 -10.41
C THR A 17 0.13 15.33 -9.45
N PHE A 18 0.30 16.36 -8.60
CA PHE A 18 1.51 16.53 -7.79
C PHE A 18 1.56 15.75 -6.47
N GLN A 19 0.45 15.20 -5.96
CA GLN A 19 0.42 14.51 -4.65
C GLN A 19 0.49 12.97 -4.74
N ASN A 20 0.49 12.38 -5.95
CA ASN A 20 0.34 10.94 -6.19
C ASN A 20 1.59 10.08 -5.90
N ARG A 21 2.57 10.59 -5.16
CA ARG A 21 3.86 9.92 -4.93
C ARG A 21 4.44 10.18 -3.53
N VAL A 22 3.61 10.22 -2.50
CA VAL A 22 4.11 10.23 -1.12
C VAL A 22 4.81 8.90 -0.81
N ARG A 23 6.05 9.00 -0.32
CA ARG A 23 6.97 7.90 -0.01
C ARG A 23 7.50 8.06 1.41
N GLU A 24 8.16 7.02 1.92
CA GLU A 24 8.89 7.07 3.21
C GLU A 24 9.79 8.31 3.31
N ARG A 25 10.43 8.72 2.21
CA ARG A 25 11.25 9.93 2.14
C ARG A 25 10.52 11.22 2.53
N ASP A 26 9.23 11.32 2.26
CA ASP A 26 8.43 12.51 2.59
C ASP A 26 8.13 12.56 4.08
N LEU A 27 7.95 11.40 4.73
CA LEU A 27 7.88 11.28 6.18
C LEU A 27 9.21 11.70 6.81
N ASP A 28 10.34 11.23 6.28
CA ASP A 28 11.67 11.63 6.77
C ASP A 28 11.88 13.14 6.67
N ASN A 29 11.50 13.75 5.54
CA ASN A 29 11.62 15.19 5.33
C ASN A 29 10.75 15.96 6.33
N PHE A 30 9.50 15.52 6.52
CA PHE A 30 8.59 16.11 7.50
C PHE A 30 9.17 16.04 8.92
N LEU A 31 9.67 14.86 9.33
CA LEU A 31 10.24 14.66 10.66
C LEU A 31 11.46 15.55 10.87
N VAL A 32 12.36 15.63 9.88
CA VAL A 32 13.53 16.52 9.96
C VAL A 32 13.11 17.98 10.11
N GLU A 33 12.16 18.45 9.30
CA GLU A 33 11.70 19.83 9.36
C GLU A 33 11.04 20.14 10.71
N GLU A 34 10.11 19.31 11.19
CA GLU A 34 9.36 19.60 12.42
C GLU A 34 10.22 19.48 13.67
N LEU A 35 11.11 18.49 13.75
CA LEU A 35 12.04 18.35 14.87
C LEU A 35 13.07 19.49 14.93
N GLN A 36 13.39 20.11 13.79
CA GLN A 36 14.30 21.26 13.72
C GLN A 36 13.58 22.59 13.97
N ALA A 37 12.39 22.77 13.41
CA ALA A 37 11.72 24.08 13.34
C ALA A 37 10.63 24.28 14.41
N SER A 38 10.13 23.21 15.04
CA SER A 38 9.04 23.31 16.00
C SER A 38 9.41 22.74 17.37
N THR A 39 9.71 23.63 18.33
CA THR A 39 9.91 23.26 19.74
C THR A 39 8.69 22.56 20.35
N VAL A 40 7.48 22.93 19.92
CA VAL A 40 6.23 22.25 20.32
C VAL A 40 6.23 20.79 19.86
N PHE A 41 6.55 20.54 18.58
CA PHE A 41 6.66 19.18 18.05
C PHE A 41 7.78 18.41 18.75
N GLN A 42 8.95 19.03 18.89
CA GLN A 42 10.13 18.44 19.53
C GLN A 42 9.83 17.99 20.96
N ASN A 43 9.24 18.86 21.79
CA ASN A 43 8.88 18.53 23.17
C ASN A 43 7.85 17.40 23.23
N TRP A 44 6.84 17.45 22.36
CA TRP A 44 5.85 16.38 22.26
C TRP A 44 6.50 15.05 21.86
N PHE A 45 7.35 15.04 20.83
CA PHE A 45 8.05 13.85 20.37
C PHE A 45 8.94 13.25 21.48
N LEU A 46 9.75 14.08 22.14
CA LEU A 46 10.61 13.65 23.24
C LEU A 46 9.81 13.09 24.43
N SER A 47 8.63 13.66 24.72
CA SER A 47 7.75 13.14 25.76
C SER A 47 7.28 11.71 25.49
N ARG A 48 7.19 11.30 24.22
CA ARG A 48 6.84 9.93 23.83
C ARG A 48 7.96 8.92 24.09
N LEU A 49 9.20 9.39 24.21
CA LEU A 49 10.38 8.53 24.40
C LEU A 49 10.71 8.29 25.87
N SER A 50 10.05 8.99 26.79
CA SER A 50 10.23 8.76 28.23
C SER A 50 9.57 7.43 28.66
N PRO A 51 10.21 6.62 29.53
CA PRO A 51 11.49 6.87 30.21
C PRO A 51 12.73 6.34 29.47
N ALA A 52 12.58 5.79 28.25
CA ALA A 52 13.67 5.13 27.53
C ALA A 52 14.77 6.08 27.02
N PHE A 53 14.46 7.38 26.90
CA PHE A 53 15.39 8.43 26.52
C PHE A 53 15.21 9.66 27.39
N THR A 54 16.32 10.29 27.77
CA THR A 54 16.33 11.61 28.43
C THR A 54 17.17 12.56 27.60
N ALA A 55 16.52 13.58 27.02
CA ALA A 55 17.21 14.60 26.24
C ALA A 55 18.14 15.43 27.16
N PRO A 56 19.44 15.56 26.83
CA PRO A 56 20.33 16.44 27.57
C PRO A 56 19.89 17.90 27.50
N GLU A 57 19.98 18.60 28.63
CA GLU A 57 19.79 20.05 28.69
C GLU A 57 21.01 20.78 28.08
N GLU A 58 20.80 22.03 27.65
CA GLU A 58 21.87 22.94 27.18
C GLU A 58 22.75 22.40 26.02
N CYS A 59 22.25 21.45 25.24
CA CYS A 59 22.95 20.89 24.08
C CYS A 59 22.39 21.42 22.75
N GLU A 60 23.25 21.50 21.74
CA GLU A 60 22.83 21.79 20.38
C GLU A 60 22.19 20.54 19.75
N LEU A 61 20.97 20.68 19.22
CA LEU A 61 20.29 19.62 18.50
C LEU A 61 20.60 19.70 17.01
N ARG A 62 21.10 18.60 16.44
CA ARG A 62 21.37 18.47 15.01
C ARG A 62 20.66 17.24 14.44
N LEU A 63 20.26 17.33 13.17
CA LEU A 63 19.61 16.24 12.47
C LEU A 63 20.42 15.80 11.28
N GLU A 64 20.45 14.50 11.05
CA GLU A 64 21.07 13.90 9.88
C GLU A 64 20.10 12.94 9.21
N LYS A 65 19.99 13.06 7.89
CA LYS A 65 19.17 12.18 7.06
C LYS A 65 20.06 11.14 6.39
N SER A 66 19.67 9.88 6.49
CA SER A 66 20.40 8.74 5.91
C SER A 66 21.87 8.58 6.40
N PRO A 67 22.23 8.83 7.69
CA PRO A 67 23.58 8.52 8.18
C PRO A 67 23.94 7.05 7.98
N ALA A 68 25.23 6.80 7.72
CA ALA A 68 25.78 5.46 7.77
C ALA A 68 25.71 4.91 9.20
N ARG A 69 25.36 3.63 9.32
CA ARG A 69 25.29 2.96 10.62
C ARG A 69 26.68 2.65 11.16
N LEU A 70 26.80 2.54 12.49
CA LEU A 70 28.07 2.21 13.15
C LEU A 70 28.61 0.82 12.77
N GLN A 71 27.72 -0.14 12.48
CA GLN A 71 28.06 -1.56 12.39
C GLN A 71 28.00 -2.14 10.97
N ASP A 72 27.39 -1.45 10.01
CA ASP A 72 27.28 -1.91 8.64
C ASP A 72 27.20 -0.76 7.62
N ALA A 73 27.20 -1.10 6.33
CA ALA A 73 27.11 -0.14 5.22
C ALA A 73 25.67 0.34 4.93
N ARG A 74 24.68 -0.04 5.74
CA ARG A 74 23.30 0.43 5.60
C ARG A 74 23.15 1.79 6.26
N GLN A 75 21.99 2.41 6.02
CA GLN A 75 21.69 3.75 6.50
C GLN A 75 20.54 3.72 7.49
N THR A 76 20.55 4.67 8.42
CA THR A 76 19.42 4.98 9.30
C THR A 76 18.61 6.11 8.67
N ASP A 77 17.28 6.02 8.62
CA ASP A 77 16.47 7.02 7.87
C ASP A 77 16.70 8.45 8.39
N VAL A 78 16.54 8.66 9.71
CA VAL A 78 16.84 9.94 10.38
C VAL A 78 17.53 9.69 11.71
N ARG A 79 18.56 10.49 12.02
CA ARG A 79 19.19 10.57 13.34
C ARG A 79 19.05 11.97 13.91
N VAL A 80 18.61 12.07 15.15
CA VAL A 80 18.65 13.30 15.95
C VAL A 80 19.80 13.16 16.93
N GLY A 81 20.73 14.11 16.96
CA GLY A 81 21.88 14.10 17.84
C GLY A 81 21.93 15.35 18.72
N TRP A 82 22.38 15.18 19.95
CA TRP A 82 22.66 16.27 20.89
C TRP A 82 24.17 16.42 21.04
N PHE A 83 24.65 17.64 20.85
CA PHE A 83 26.07 17.97 20.90
C PHE A 83 26.34 18.94 22.04
N ASN A 84 27.37 18.63 22.85
CA ASN A 84 27.80 19.50 23.93
C ASN A 84 28.57 20.73 23.38
N ALA A 85 28.99 21.63 24.26
CA ALA A 85 29.77 22.82 23.89
C ALA A 85 31.14 22.51 23.24
N SER A 86 31.62 21.28 23.34
CA SER A 86 32.86 20.78 22.72
C SER A 86 32.62 20.07 21.39
N ASP A 87 31.41 20.15 20.84
CA ASP A 87 31.01 19.53 19.57
C ASP A 87 30.99 17.98 19.59
N GLU A 88 30.87 17.39 20.78
CA GLU A 88 30.82 15.94 20.95
C GLU A 88 29.37 15.45 21.03
N LEU A 89 29.05 14.36 20.33
CA LEU A 89 27.76 13.70 20.42
C LEU A 89 27.59 13.08 21.82
N VAL A 90 26.60 13.54 22.58
CA VAL A 90 26.32 13.07 23.94
C VAL A 90 25.02 12.27 24.06
N ALA A 91 24.11 12.40 23.10
CA ALA A 91 22.90 11.59 23.03
C ALA A 91 22.37 11.52 21.59
N CYS A 92 21.60 10.49 21.25
CA CYS A 92 20.95 10.40 19.94
C CYS A 92 19.62 9.63 19.93
N VAL A 93 18.76 9.95 18.97
CA VAL A 93 17.56 9.17 18.64
C VAL A 93 17.68 8.69 17.21
N LEU A 94 17.54 7.38 17.01
CA LEU A 94 17.52 6.74 15.70
C LEU A 94 16.06 6.54 15.29
N ILE A 95 15.68 7.05 14.12
CA ILE A 95 14.31 6.96 13.62
C ILE A 95 14.30 6.12 12.34
N GLU A 96 13.40 5.15 12.29
CA GLU A 96 13.06 4.37 11.11
C GLU A 96 11.66 4.75 10.64
N SER A 97 11.51 5.03 9.35
CA SER A 97 10.21 5.32 8.71
C SER A 97 9.73 4.09 7.94
N LYS A 98 8.48 3.67 8.18
CA LYS A 98 7.86 2.55 7.44
C LYS A 98 6.45 2.87 7.00
N VAL A 99 6.27 3.10 5.71
CA VAL A 99 4.96 3.44 5.14
C VAL A 99 4.46 2.32 4.23
N THR A 100 5.36 1.72 3.42
CA THR A 100 4.94 0.80 2.36
C THR A 100 5.60 -0.57 2.43
N ALA A 101 6.89 -0.65 2.72
CA ALA A 101 7.63 -1.91 2.75
C ALA A 101 7.67 -2.51 4.16
N ASP A 102 7.73 -3.84 4.25
CA ASP A 102 8.08 -4.54 5.48
C ASP A 102 9.61 -4.54 5.67
N PHE A 103 10.05 -4.92 6.87
CA PHE A 103 11.47 -5.08 7.15
C PHE A 103 12.11 -6.14 6.26
N GLN A 104 13.32 -5.84 5.79
CA GLN A 104 14.20 -6.89 5.31
C GLN A 104 14.73 -7.69 6.51
N PRO A 105 15.07 -8.98 6.34
CA PRO A 105 15.63 -9.80 7.43
C PRO A 105 16.81 -9.11 8.14
N GLY A 106 16.76 -9.03 9.47
CA GLY A 106 17.82 -8.42 10.28
C GLY A 106 17.84 -6.88 10.29
N GLN A 107 16.87 -6.21 9.65
CA GLN A 107 16.83 -4.74 9.60
C GLN A 107 16.41 -4.12 10.94
N ALA A 108 15.42 -4.71 11.61
CA ALA A 108 14.94 -4.24 12.91
C ALA A 108 15.99 -4.49 14.00
N GLU A 109 16.59 -5.68 14.03
CA GLU A 109 17.64 -6.07 14.99
C GLU A 109 18.88 -5.16 14.88
N ALA A 110 19.18 -4.67 13.67
CA ALA A 110 20.29 -3.73 13.47
C ALA A 110 20.05 -2.38 14.16
N TYR A 111 18.80 -1.89 14.25
CA TYR A 111 18.48 -0.69 15.02
C TYR A 111 18.70 -0.88 16.52
N ALA A 112 18.33 -2.06 17.04
CA ALA A 112 18.56 -2.42 18.44
C ALA A 112 20.06 -2.43 18.75
N SER A 113 20.83 -3.11 17.90
CA SER A 113 22.29 -3.24 18.06
C SER A 113 23.00 -1.88 17.96
N GLU A 114 22.57 -1.01 17.05
CA GLU A 114 23.15 0.32 16.89
C GLU A 114 22.84 1.22 18.10
N ARG A 115 21.59 1.24 18.57
CA ARG A 115 21.20 1.92 19.81
C ARG A 115 22.02 1.45 21.00
N ASP A 116 22.17 0.13 21.15
CA ASP A 116 22.91 -0.44 22.28
C ASP A 116 24.40 -0.05 22.23
N GLY A 117 24.97 0.07 21.02
CA GLY A 117 26.31 0.63 20.80
C GLY A 117 26.45 2.09 21.27
N TYR A 118 25.48 2.95 20.96
CA TYR A 118 25.45 4.32 21.50
C TYR A 118 25.29 4.32 23.02
N ARG A 119 24.37 3.53 23.59
CA ARG A 119 24.18 3.45 25.05
C ARG A 119 25.43 2.97 25.78
N ALA A 120 26.19 2.04 25.19
CA ALA A 120 27.44 1.56 25.77
C ALA A 120 28.53 2.65 25.81
N THR A 121 28.53 3.57 24.85
CA THR A 121 29.54 4.64 24.73
C THR A 121 29.13 5.91 25.46
N LEU A 122 27.84 6.28 25.38
CA LEU A 122 27.29 7.56 25.83
C LEU A 122 26.49 7.45 27.15
N GLY A 123 26.26 6.24 27.65
CA GLY A 123 25.50 5.99 28.89
C GLY A 123 24.08 5.43 28.68
N GLN A 124 23.51 4.87 29.75
CA GLN A 124 22.13 4.38 29.68
C GLN A 124 21.14 5.54 29.59
N GLY A 125 20.16 5.44 28.69
CA GLY A 125 19.16 6.48 28.46
C GLY A 125 19.59 7.61 27.52
N SER A 126 20.84 7.62 27.04
CA SER A 126 21.32 8.62 26.06
C SER A 126 21.10 8.22 24.60
N ALA A 127 20.55 7.03 24.33
CA ALA A 127 20.07 6.68 23.01
C ALA A 127 18.74 5.92 23.02
N ALA A 128 17.94 6.12 21.97
CA ALA A 128 16.70 5.38 21.72
C ALA A 128 16.49 5.12 20.23
N ALA A 129 15.81 4.02 19.92
CA ALA A 129 15.36 3.68 18.57
C ALA A 129 13.83 3.82 18.48
N VAL A 130 13.34 4.51 17.44
CA VAL A 130 11.93 4.79 17.21
C VAL A 130 11.53 4.32 15.83
N ILE A 131 10.44 3.56 15.74
CA ILE A 131 9.78 3.29 14.46
C ILE A 131 8.58 4.22 14.31
N THR A 132 8.49 4.90 13.15
CA THR A 132 7.35 5.72 12.77
C THR A 132 6.64 5.10 11.57
N ALA A 133 5.36 4.77 11.72
CA ALA A 133 4.57 4.13 10.67
C ALA A 133 3.06 4.35 10.87
N PRO A 134 2.20 4.09 9.87
CA PRO A 134 0.76 4.03 10.10
C PRO A 134 0.42 3.00 11.19
N ALA A 135 -0.57 3.30 12.04
CA ALA A 135 -0.95 2.46 13.19
C ALA A 135 -1.24 1.01 12.80
N GLU A 136 -1.93 0.79 11.68
CA GLU A 136 -2.23 -0.55 11.15
C GLU A 136 -0.98 -1.37 10.81
N ARG A 137 0.12 -0.70 10.47
CA ARG A 137 1.40 -1.33 10.17
C ARG A 137 2.22 -1.57 11.41
N LEU A 138 2.18 -0.67 12.39
CA LEU A 138 2.89 -0.86 13.65
C LEU A 138 2.51 -2.16 14.34
N ALA A 139 1.24 -2.55 14.30
CA ALA A 139 0.79 -3.85 14.82
C ALA A 139 1.50 -5.07 14.20
N ARG A 140 2.02 -4.94 12.97
CA ARG A 140 2.74 -5.99 12.23
C ARG A 140 4.26 -5.82 12.28
N LEU A 141 4.73 -4.58 12.39
CA LEU A 141 6.15 -4.21 12.29
C LEU A 141 6.83 -4.01 13.64
N ALA A 142 6.07 -3.78 14.72
CA ALA A 142 6.62 -3.61 16.05
C ALA A 142 7.18 -4.95 16.56
N HIS A 143 8.40 -5.28 16.11
CA HIS A 143 9.25 -6.27 16.74
C HIS A 143 9.61 -5.70 18.12
N ALA A 144 8.87 -6.14 19.14
CA ALA A 144 8.76 -5.49 20.45
C ALA A 144 10.08 -5.27 21.23
N GLN A 145 11.22 -5.73 20.71
CA GLN A 145 12.53 -5.56 21.35
C GLN A 145 13.50 -4.68 20.53
N SER A 146 13.17 -4.35 19.29
CA SER A 146 14.08 -3.66 18.38
C SER A 146 14.01 -2.13 18.48
N PHE A 147 12.89 -1.60 18.97
CA PHE A 147 12.63 -0.18 19.11
C PHE A 147 12.14 0.11 20.53
N ASP A 148 12.56 1.23 21.12
CA ASP A 148 12.10 1.68 22.43
C ASP A 148 10.71 2.33 22.35
N HIS A 149 10.34 2.84 21.18
CA HIS A 149 9.02 3.41 20.95
C HIS A 149 8.51 3.15 19.53
N ALA A 150 7.20 3.02 19.40
CA ALA A 150 6.48 2.91 18.14
C ALA A 150 5.52 4.10 18.05
N LEU A 151 5.81 5.03 17.14
CA LEU A 151 5.04 6.25 16.98
C LEU A 151 4.12 6.13 15.77
N ALA A 152 2.80 6.16 15.99
CA ALA A 152 1.87 6.15 14.88
C ALA A 152 1.89 7.50 14.15
N ILE A 153 1.82 7.48 12.81
CA ILE A 153 1.65 8.72 12.02
C ILE A 153 0.34 9.42 12.42
N GLU A 154 -0.68 8.66 12.78
CA GLU A 154 -1.95 9.17 13.31
C GLU A 154 -1.78 9.99 14.58
N ASP A 155 -0.89 9.59 15.51
CA ASP A 155 -0.62 10.36 16.72
C ASP A 155 0.01 11.72 16.40
N ILE A 156 0.83 11.77 15.32
CA ILE A 156 1.40 13.01 14.80
C ILE A 156 0.30 13.91 14.23
N ILE A 157 -0.61 13.34 13.43
CA ILE A 157 -1.76 14.06 12.87
C ILE A 157 -2.60 14.68 13.99
N ASP A 158 -2.94 13.91 15.03
CA ASP A 158 -3.74 14.38 16.15
C ASP A 158 -3.05 15.52 16.90
N MET A 159 -1.73 15.44 17.08
CA MET A 159 -0.97 16.53 17.70
C MET A 159 -1.01 17.81 16.87
N LEU A 160 -0.77 17.72 15.55
CA LEU A 160 -0.83 18.87 14.66
C LEU A 160 -2.25 19.46 14.61
N ALA A 161 -3.28 18.61 14.57
CA ALA A 161 -4.68 19.04 14.59
C ALA A 161 -5.03 19.74 15.91
N GLY A 162 -4.57 19.22 17.04
CA GLY A 162 -4.68 19.87 18.35
C GLY A 162 -4.02 21.25 18.36
N ARG A 163 -2.83 21.38 17.74
CA ARG A 163 -2.16 22.68 17.59
C ARG A 163 -2.98 23.64 16.74
N ARG A 164 -3.57 23.17 15.63
CA ARG A 164 -4.46 23.97 14.76
C ARG A 164 -5.72 24.47 15.46
N SER A 165 -6.25 23.69 16.41
CA SER A 165 -7.43 24.08 17.19
C SER A 165 -7.19 25.21 18.19
N ASN A 166 -5.93 25.66 18.36
CA ASN A 166 -5.59 26.78 19.23
C ASN A 166 -5.79 28.13 18.52
N GLU A 167 -6.57 29.02 19.12
CA GLU A 167 -7.12 30.25 18.50
C GLU A 167 -6.07 31.32 18.12
N SER A 168 -4.80 31.13 18.43
CA SER A 168 -3.75 32.15 18.27
C SER A 168 -2.76 31.90 17.11
N LEU A 169 -3.09 31.04 16.14
CA LEU A 169 -2.20 30.78 15.00
C LEU A 169 -2.33 31.85 13.91
N SER A 170 -1.21 32.18 13.26
CA SER A 170 -1.26 32.96 12.01
C SER A 170 -1.87 32.12 10.89
N GLU A 171 -2.49 32.79 9.91
CA GLU A 171 -3.08 32.13 8.74
C GLU A 171 -2.05 31.28 7.98
N GLU A 172 -0.81 31.79 7.82
CA GLU A 172 0.28 31.06 7.17
C GLU A 172 0.67 29.79 7.94
N LEU A 173 0.74 29.85 9.27
CA LEU A 173 1.07 28.70 10.09
C LEU A 173 -0.07 27.67 10.09
N ASP A 174 -1.33 28.09 10.16
CA ASP A 174 -2.47 27.19 10.05
C ASP A 174 -2.47 26.45 8.69
N ALA A 175 -2.26 27.19 7.59
CA ALA A 175 -2.19 26.62 6.25
C ALA A 175 -1.04 25.60 6.10
N ARG A 176 0.12 25.87 6.70
CA ARG A 176 1.25 24.92 6.71
C ARG A 176 0.95 23.68 7.52
N LEU A 177 0.33 23.81 8.69
CA LEU A 177 -0.10 22.67 9.50
C LEU A 177 -1.16 21.84 8.76
N ALA A 178 -2.10 22.48 8.07
CA ALA A 178 -3.08 21.81 7.22
C ALA A 178 -2.41 20.99 6.11
N ALA A 179 -1.44 21.59 5.40
CA ALA A 179 -0.70 20.91 4.34
C ALA A 179 0.12 19.72 4.87
N ARG A 180 0.69 19.83 6.08
CA ARG A 180 1.42 18.73 6.72
C ARG A 180 0.50 17.60 7.17
N ILE A 181 -0.65 17.92 7.78
CA ILE A 181 -1.67 16.92 8.11
C ILE A 181 -2.11 16.18 6.85
N ALA A 182 -2.39 16.91 5.77
CA ALA A 182 -2.74 16.34 4.48
C ALA A 182 -1.67 15.36 3.95
N LEU A 183 -0.39 15.72 4.07
CA LEU A 183 0.74 14.85 3.71
C LEU A 183 0.75 13.56 4.56
N LEU A 184 0.62 13.68 5.87
CA LEU A 184 0.65 12.55 6.80
C LEU A 184 -0.56 11.63 6.64
N GLU A 185 -1.75 12.20 6.41
CA GLU A 185 -2.96 11.44 6.09
C GLU A 185 -2.72 10.64 4.82
N ALA A 186 -2.18 11.26 3.76
CA ALA A 186 -1.86 10.59 2.51
C ALA A 186 -0.87 9.42 2.70
N LEU A 187 0.11 9.56 3.60
CA LEU A 187 1.03 8.48 3.98
C LEU A 187 0.31 7.34 4.71
N CYS A 188 -0.70 7.64 5.53
CA CYS A 188 -1.58 6.63 6.16
C CYS A 188 -2.59 6.00 5.18
N GLY A 189 -2.61 6.43 3.92
CA GLY A 189 -3.66 6.07 2.97
C GLY A 189 -5.03 6.71 3.26
N LYS A 190 -5.10 7.62 4.23
CA LYS A 190 -6.25 8.50 4.51
C LYS A 190 -6.15 9.73 3.58
N ARG A 191 -7.27 10.27 3.11
CA ARG A 191 -7.23 11.47 2.26
C ARG A 191 -7.30 12.72 3.13
N PRO A 192 -6.69 13.84 2.71
CA PRO A 192 -6.76 15.10 3.44
C PRO A 192 -8.20 15.50 3.75
N PHE A 193 -8.52 15.73 5.01
CA PHE A 193 -9.77 16.38 5.42
C PHE A 193 -9.74 17.85 4.99
N GLY A 194 -10.42 18.18 3.89
CA GLY A 194 -10.72 19.56 3.51
C GLY A 194 -10.93 19.75 2.01
N GLY A 195 -12.19 19.98 1.61
CA GLY A 195 -12.53 20.45 0.26
C GLY A 195 -12.97 19.34 -0.71
N TRP A 196 -14.08 18.67 -0.39
CA TRP A 196 -14.80 17.84 -1.35
C TRP A 196 -15.52 18.73 -2.37
N VAL A 197 -15.00 18.78 -3.60
CA VAL A 197 -15.84 18.83 -4.80
C VAL A 197 -15.47 17.60 -5.62
N PRO A 198 -16.40 16.65 -5.83
CA PRO A 198 -16.08 15.33 -6.34
C PRO A 198 -15.84 15.38 -7.84
N THR A 199 -14.63 15.00 -8.28
CA THR A 199 -14.48 14.19 -9.48
C THR A 199 -13.16 13.40 -9.39
N THR A 200 -13.28 12.11 -9.01
CA THR A 200 -12.41 10.92 -9.22
C THR A 200 -10.87 11.09 -9.10
N VAL A 201 -10.12 10.35 -8.27
CA VAL A 201 -9.94 8.88 -8.32
C VAL A 201 -9.70 8.30 -6.92
N ALA A 202 -10.75 8.09 -6.12
CA ALA A 202 -10.75 7.22 -4.93
C ALA A 202 -11.12 5.78 -5.27
N GLU A 203 -11.79 5.60 -6.40
CA GLU A 203 -12.51 4.36 -6.62
C GLU A 203 -11.60 3.19 -6.98
N LYS A 204 -10.39 3.39 -7.51
CA LYS A 204 -9.58 2.27 -8.02
C LYS A 204 -8.93 1.39 -6.94
N ARG A 205 -8.57 1.95 -5.76
CA ARG A 205 -8.14 1.14 -4.60
C ARG A 205 -9.34 0.50 -3.89
N SER A 206 -10.51 1.15 -3.92
CA SER A 206 -11.78 0.55 -3.50
C SER A 206 -12.17 -0.62 -4.40
N PHE A 207 -11.91 -0.54 -5.71
CA PHE A 207 -12.35 -1.54 -6.68
C PHE A 207 -11.69 -2.89 -6.42
N ALA A 208 -10.38 -2.93 -6.21
CA ALA A 208 -9.66 -4.18 -5.96
C ALA A 208 -10.11 -4.86 -4.66
N LEU A 209 -10.33 -4.09 -3.60
CA LEU A 209 -10.78 -4.59 -2.30
C LEU A 209 -12.25 -5.04 -2.34
N ALA A 210 -13.13 -4.20 -2.87
CA ALA A 210 -14.55 -4.50 -3.02
C ALA A 210 -14.77 -5.67 -3.98
N TYR A 211 -13.96 -5.79 -5.05
CA TYR A 211 -13.94 -6.97 -5.91
C TYR A 211 -13.54 -8.21 -5.11
N ALA A 212 -12.48 -8.13 -4.29
CA ALA A 212 -12.01 -9.27 -3.50
C ALA A 212 -13.02 -9.69 -2.41
N GLU A 213 -13.74 -8.74 -1.82
CA GLU A 213 -14.85 -9.00 -0.90
C GLU A 213 -16.02 -9.70 -1.61
N LEU A 214 -16.45 -9.15 -2.74
CA LEU A 214 -17.54 -9.75 -3.52
C LEU A 214 -17.13 -11.13 -4.08
N ALA A 215 -15.88 -11.31 -4.46
CA ALA A 215 -15.35 -12.60 -4.88
C ALA A 215 -15.42 -13.64 -3.75
N ARG A 216 -15.07 -13.26 -2.51
CA ARG A 216 -15.22 -14.13 -1.34
C ARG A 216 -16.68 -14.52 -1.07
N GLU A 217 -17.63 -13.65 -1.38
CA GLU A 217 -19.06 -13.94 -1.28
C GLU A 217 -19.54 -14.89 -2.40
N VAL A 218 -19.18 -14.61 -3.65
CA VAL A 218 -19.75 -15.30 -4.83
C VAL A 218 -19.02 -16.61 -5.16
N VAL A 219 -17.70 -16.66 -4.99
CA VAL A 219 -16.84 -17.82 -5.31
C VAL A 219 -15.97 -18.23 -4.11
N PRO A 220 -16.55 -18.56 -2.94
CA PRO A 220 -15.81 -18.81 -1.70
C PRO A 220 -14.87 -20.04 -1.77
N HIS A 221 -15.09 -20.93 -2.73
CA HIS A 221 -14.34 -22.16 -2.88
C HIS A 221 -13.06 -22.00 -3.72
N LEU A 222 -12.79 -20.80 -4.24
CA LEU A 222 -11.56 -20.46 -4.94
C LEU A 222 -10.77 -19.40 -4.15
N THR A 223 -9.45 -19.41 -4.32
CA THR A 223 -8.57 -18.39 -3.75
C THR A 223 -8.27 -17.32 -4.80
N LEU A 224 -8.69 -16.08 -4.54
CA LEU A 224 -8.28 -14.93 -5.34
C LEU A 224 -6.83 -14.55 -5.00
N ARG A 225 -5.95 -14.58 -6.00
CA ARG A 225 -4.56 -14.15 -5.84
C ARG A 225 -4.48 -12.63 -5.60
N PRO A 226 -3.64 -12.17 -4.65
CA PRO A 226 -3.35 -10.75 -4.50
C PRO A 226 -2.85 -10.12 -5.81
N SER A 227 -3.29 -8.89 -6.08
CA SER A 227 -2.88 -8.13 -7.25
C SER A 227 -1.40 -7.73 -7.13
N THR A 228 -0.52 -8.25 -7.98
CA THR A 228 0.91 -7.86 -8.00
C THR A 228 1.16 -6.60 -8.83
N ASP A 229 0.31 -6.32 -9.82
CA ASP A 229 0.53 -5.23 -10.79
C ASP A 229 -0.14 -3.90 -10.38
N GLY A 230 -0.53 -3.80 -9.11
CA GLY A 230 -1.15 -2.60 -8.54
C GLY A 230 -2.48 -2.22 -9.21
N PRO A 231 -2.85 -0.92 -9.24
CA PRO A 231 -4.17 -0.45 -9.69
C PRO A 231 -4.41 -0.54 -11.20
N LYS A 232 -3.43 -1.02 -11.98
CA LYS A 232 -3.54 -1.24 -13.43
C LYS A 232 -3.84 -2.69 -13.80
N ALA A 233 -3.99 -3.58 -12.81
CA ALA A 233 -4.29 -4.98 -13.07
C ALA A 233 -5.67 -5.10 -13.76
N LEU A 234 -5.66 -5.41 -15.05
CA LEU A 234 -6.85 -5.72 -15.85
C LEU A 234 -7.18 -7.21 -15.80
N THR A 235 -6.61 -7.95 -14.86
CA THR A 235 -6.85 -9.40 -14.73
C THR A 235 -6.84 -9.81 -13.28
N ARG A 236 -7.82 -10.61 -12.89
CA ARG A 236 -7.93 -11.26 -11.57
C ARG A 236 -7.72 -12.76 -11.75
N ILE A 237 -6.88 -13.35 -10.92
CA ILE A 237 -6.48 -14.76 -11.04
C ILE A 237 -7.00 -15.53 -9.83
N PHE A 238 -7.74 -16.61 -10.10
CA PHE A 238 -8.29 -17.52 -9.12
C PHE A 238 -7.57 -18.87 -9.19
N GLU A 239 -7.27 -19.41 -8.02
CA GLU A 239 -6.59 -20.70 -7.82
C GLU A 239 -7.41 -21.60 -6.88
N GLY A 240 -7.01 -22.86 -6.71
CA GLY A 240 -7.71 -23.81 -5.84
C GLY A 240 -8.65 -24.77 -6.56
N LEU A 241 -8.56 -24.89 -7.89
CA LEU A 241 -9.24 -25.95 -8.62
C LEU A 241 -8.67 -27.33 -8.23
N PRO A 242 -9.52 -28.35 -8.04
CA PRO A 242 -9.06 -29.69 -7.72
C PRO A 242 -8.39 -30.30 -8.96
N VAL A 243 -7.12 -30.70 -8.84
CA VAL A 243 -6.37 -31.36 -9.91
C VAL A 243 -5.52 -32.48 -9.32
N SER A 244 -5.35 -33.56 -10.08
CA SER A 244 -4.47 -34.68 -9.70
C SER A 244 -3.00 -34.26 -9.61
N LEU A 245 -2.22 -34.97 -8.80
CA LEU A 245 -0.78 -34.72 -8.66
C LEU A 245 -0.07 -34.85 -10.02
N GLY A 246 0.70 -33.84 -10.40
CA GLY A 246 1.40 -33.80 -11.69
C GLY A 246 0.56 -33.27 -12.86
N PHE A 247 -0.71 -32.94 -12.64
CA PHE A 247 -1.52 -32.25 -13.62
C PHE A 247 -0.96 -30.83 -13.89
N PRO A 248 -1.00 -30.32 -15.14
CA PRO A 248 -0.48 -29.00 -15.44
C PRO A 248 -1.16 -27.89 -14.63
N ARG A 249 -0.45 -26.78 -14.42
CA ARG A 249 -0.97 -25.66 -13.64
C ARG A 249 -2.25 -25.11 -14.30
N THR A 250 -3.35 -25.15 -13.55
CA THR A 250 -4.66 -24.65 -13.98
C THR A 250 -5.11 -23.49 -13.11
N VAL A 251 -5.56 -22.40 -13.75
CA VAL A 251 -6.10 -21.21 -13.07
C VAL A 251 -7.29 -20.64 -13.82
N ILE A 252 -8.15 -19.90 -13.13
CA ILE A 252 -9.18 -19.08 -13.79
C ILE A 252 -8.74 -17.62 -13.80
N ARG A 253 -8.83 -16.96 -14.95
CA ARG A 253 -8.53 -15.54 -15.14
C ARG A 253 -9.79 -14.79 -15.51
N HIS A 254 -10.15 -13.79 -14.73
CA HIS A 254 -11.21 -12.84 -15.09
C HIS A 254 -10.55 -11.57 -15.63
N GLU A 255 -10.72 -11.32 -16.93
CA GLU A 255 -10.12 -10.19 -17.64
C GLU A 255 -11.09 -9.00 -17.67
N PHE A 256 -10.54 -7.80 -17.50
CA PHE A 256 -11.25 -6.52 -17.50
C PHE A 256 -10.92 -5.70 -18.76
N GLY A 257 -11.68 -4.64 -19.00
CA GLY A 257 -11.55 -3.78 -20.15
C GLY A 257 -12.27 -2.45 -19.95
N SER A 258 -11.50 -1.37 -19.77
CA SER A 258 -12.05 -0.03 -19.53
C SER A 258 -12.79 0.57 -20.73
N LYS A 259 -12.63 0.00 -21.92
CA LYS A 259 -13.23 0.54 -23.17
C LYS A 259 -13.90 -0.53 -24.00
N GLU A 260 -13.97 -1.75 -23.48
CA GLU A 260 -14.48 -2.91 -24.17
C GLU A 260 -15.84 -3.26 -23.62
N GLU A 261 -16.82 -3.49 -24.48
CA GLU A 261 -18.18 -3.86 -24.07
C GLU A 261 -18.21 -5.28 -23.46
N TRP A 262 -17.29 -6.15 -23.88
CA TRP A 262 -17.13 -7.52 -23.39
C TRP A 262 -15.66 -7.90 -23.21
N LYS A 263 -15.44 -8.80 -22.26
CA LYS A 263 -14.17 -9.46 -21.96
C LYS A 263 -14.42 -10.93 -21.65
N TYR A 264 -13.44 -11.62 -21.07
CA TYR A 264 -13.48 -13.06 -20.89
C TYR A 264 -13.14 -13.47 -19.48
N VAL A 265 -13.81 -14.51 -19.03
CA VAL A 265 -13.28 -15.39 -17.99
C VAL A 265 -12.68 -16.60 -18.68
N ASN A 266 -11.42 -16.92 -18.36
CA ASN A 266 -10.66 -17.99 -18.98
C ASN A 266 -10.20 -18.98 -17.91
N LEU A 267 -10.64 -20.24 -18.01
CA LEU A 267 -9.95 -21.35 -17.37
C LEU A 267 -8.76 -21.74 -18.24
N GLN A 268 -7.54 -21.55 -17.73
CA GLN A 268 -6.30 -21.75 -18.46
C GLN A 268 -5.52 -22.93 -17.90
N ILE A 269 -5.23 -23.92 -18.75
CA ILE A 269 -4.37 -25.08 -18.45
C ILE A 269 -3.03 -24.86 -19.15
N ALA A 270 -1.97 -24.68 -18.35
CA ALA A 270 -0.64 -24.41 -18.87
C ALA A 270 -0.07 -25.63 -19.64
N GLY A 271 0.59 -25.40 -20.77
CA GLY A 271 1.24 -26.47 -21.55
C GLY A 271 0.28 -27.34 -22.37
N ALA A 272 -1.03 -27.08 -22.35
CA ALA A 272 -2.04 -27.98 -22.92
C ALA A 272 -2.57 -27.56 -24.31
N ALA A 273 -1.89 -26.64 -25.02
CA ALA A 273 -2.42 -26.06 -26.26
C ALA A 273 -2.72 -27.12 -27.33
N GLU A 274 -1.91 -28.18 -27.45
CA GLU A 274 -2.15 -29.27 -28.42
C GLU A 274 -3.47 -30.01 -28.21
N HIS A 275 -4.05 -29.97 -27.01
CA HIS A 275 -5.30 -30.68 -26.69
C HIS A 275 -6.56 -29.92 -27.08
N ALA A 276 -6.44 -28.70 -27.64
CA ALA A 276 -7.59 -27.88 -28.02
C ALA A 276 -8.54 -28.58 -29.01
N ALA A 277 -8.01 -29.35 -29.95
CA ALA A 277 -8.82 -30.13 -30.89
C ALA A 277 -9.65 -31.20 -30.17
N ALA A 278 -9.05 -31.93 -29.23
CA ALA A 278 -9.72 -32.97 -28.46
C ALA A 278 -10.86 -32.41 -27.59
N PHE A 279 -10.68 -31.21 -27.02
CA PHE A 279 -11.75 -30.52 -26.29
C PHE A 279 -12.92 -30.11 -27.21
N ARG A 280 -12.63 -29.71 -28.45
CA ARG A 280 -13.67 -29.33 -29.43
C ARG A 280 -14.45 -30.55 -29.92
N THR A 281 -13.79 -31.69 -30.13
CA THR A 281 -14.44 -32.90 -30.64
C THR A 281 -15.07 -33.76 -29.54
N GLY A 282 -14.61 -33.63 -28.30
CA GLY A 282 -15.07 -34.42 -27.15
C GLY A 282 -16.43 -34.03 -26.58
N GLY A 283 -17.09 -32.99 -27.11
CA GLY A 283 -18.44 -32.57 -26.67
C GLY A 283 -18.51 -31.90 -25.29
N LEU A 284 -17.39 -31.83 -24.55
CA LEU A 284 -17.30 -31.30 -23.18
C LEU A 284 -17.86 -29.88 -22.98
N ILE A 285 -17.86 -29.08 -24.04
CA ILE A 285 -18.36 -27.69 -24.02
C ILE A 285 -19.68 -27.51 -24.79
N GLU A 286 -20.25 -28.58 -25.35
CA GLU A 286 -21.50 -28.48 -26.10
C GLU A 286 -22.67 -28.07 -25.18
N GLY A 287 -23.46 -27.08 -25.60
CA GLY A 287 -24.56 -26.54 -24.80
C GLY A 287 -24.17 -25.66 -23.61
N THR A 288 -22.87 -25.53 -23.30
CA THR A 288 -22.38 -24.72 -22.15
C THR A 288 -22.26 -23.23 -22.45
N GLY A 289 -22.15 -22.85 -23.73
CA GLY A 289 -21.80 -21.49 -24.14
C GLY A 289 -20.30 -21.15 -24.00
N PHE A 290 -19.46 -22.12 -23.59
CA PHE A 290 -18.02 -21.94 -23.53
C PHE A 290 -17.36 -22.11 -24.90
N ALA A 291 -16.20 -21.48 -25.07
CA ALA A 291 -15.38 -21.57 -26.26
C ALA A 291 -13.96 -22.02 -25.93
N ILE A 292 -13.33 -22.75 -26.86
CA ILE A 292 -11.93 -23.18 -26.75
C ILE A 292 -11.02 -22.23 -27.54
N LEU A 293 -10.00 -21.71 -26.87
CA LEU A 293 -8.93 -20.90 -27.47
C LEU A 293 -7.56 -21.50 -27.15
N GLU A 294 -6.68 -21.51 -28.15
CA GLU A 294 -5.25 -21.75 -27.96
C GLU A 294 -4.60 -20.42 -27.58
N ALA A 295 -4.07 -20.33 -26.35
CA ALA A 295 -3.46 -19.12 -25.80
C ALA A 295 -1.96 -19.33 -25.58
N GLY A 296 -1.18 -19.15 -26.64
CA GLY A 296 0.26 -19.47 -26.63
C GLY A 296 0.47 -20.96 -26.39
N LYS A 297 1.19 -21.31 -25.32
CA LYS A 297 1.39 -22.72 -24.89
C LYS A 297 0.26 -23.27 -24.02
N SER A 298 -0.83 -22.53 -23.82
CA SER A 298 -1.91 -22.94 -22.91
C SER A 298 -3.21 -23.21 -23.65
N LEU A 299 -4.01 -24.11 -23.09
CA LEU A 299 -5.41 -24.27 -23.47
C LEU A 299 -6.27 -23.33 -22.61
N SER A 300 -7.16 -22.57 -23.24
CA SER A 300 -8.14 -21.73 -22.54
C SER A 300 -9.56 -22.17 -22.88
N VAL A 301 -10.34 -22.52 -21.85
CA VAL A 301 -11.80 -22.62 -21.92
C VAL A 301 -12.36 -21.30 -21.43
N ARG A 302 -13.13 -20.59 -22.28
CA ARG A 302 -13.53 -19.21 -21.97
C ARG A 302 -15.01 -18.96 -22.19
N VAL A 303 -15.52 -17.98 -21.44
CA VAL A 303 -16.87 -17.46 -21.54
C VAL A 303 -16.81 -15.94 -21.64
N SER A 304 -17.69 -15.37 -22.47
CA SER A 304 -17.81 -13.92 -22.63
C SER A 304 -18.55 -13.33 -21.43
N VAL A 305 -18.04 -12.22 -20.89
CA VAL A 305 -18.62 -11.48 -19.78
C VAL A 305 -18.63 -9.99 -20.11
N PRO A 306 -19.50 -9.17 -19.49
CA PRO A 306 -19.44 -7.73 -19.68
C PRO A 306 -18.05 -7.17 -19.35
N GLY A 307 -17.58 -6.24 -20.16
CA GLY A 307 -16.33 -5.54 -19.90
C GLY A 307 -16.45 -4.66 -18.67
N ILE A 308 -15.49 -4.83 -17.76
CA ILE A 308 -15.43 -4.11 -16.50
C ILE A 308 -14.42 -2.99 -16.64
N ASP A 309 -14.83 -1.77 -16.29
CA ASP A 309 -13.91 -0.65 -16.18
C ASP A 309 -13.46 -0.47 -14.72
N PRO A 310 -12.27 -0.99 -14.33
CA PRO A 310 -11.77 -0.83 -12.98
C PRO A 310 -11.37 0.62 -12.66
N THR A 311 -11.55 1.54 -13.62
CA THR A 311 -11.34 2.97 -13.41
C THR A 311 -12.56 3.71 -12.87
N LEU A 312 -13.74 3.13 -12.97
CA LEU A 312 -15.00 3.65 -12.44
C LEU A 312 -15.24 3.22 -10.98
N ALA A 313 -16.31 3.74 -10.37
CA ALA A 313 -16.74 3.31 -9.05
C ALA A 313 -17.13 1.83 -9.04
N PHE A 314 -16.77 1.13 -7.96
CA PHE A 314 -17.10 -0.29 -7.85
C PHE A 314 -18.61 -0.51 -7.91
N ASP A 315 -19.41 0.32 -7.23
CA ASP A 315 -20.85 0.17 -7.21
C ASP A 315 -21.49 0.34 -8.60
N ASP A 316 -20.95 1.19 -9.47
CA ASP A 316 -21.40 1.35 -10.85
C ASP A 316 -21.13 0.10 -11.69
N GLU A 317 -20.02 -0.57 -11.42
CA GLU A 317 -19.57 -1.78 -12.13
C GLU A 317 -19.99 -3.08 -11.42
N LYS A 318 -20.59 -3.00 -10.23
CA LYS A 318 -20.83 -4.14 -9.32
C LYS A 318 -21.68 -5.23 -9.94
N SER A 319 -22.67 -4.84 -10.77
CA SER A 319 -23.51 -5.78 -11.50
C SER A 319 -22.70 -6.59 -12.51
N LYS A 320 -21.83 -5.93 -13.29
CA LYS A 320 -20.92 -6.56 -14.25
C LYS A 320 -19.89 -7.44 -13.54
N VAL A 321 -19.32 -6.96 -12.43
CA VAL A 321 -18.41 -7.75 -11.58
C VAL A 321 -19.09 -9.02 -11.10
N ARG A 322 -20.33 -8.92 -10.59
CA ARG A 322 -21.08 -10.08 -10.10
C ARG A 322 -21.38 -11.08 -11.23
N LEU A 323 -21.70 -10.62 -12.44
CA LEU A 323 -21.88 -11.50 -13.60
C LEU A 323 -20.57 -12.21 -13.97
N GLY A 324 -19.45 -11.49 -14.00
CA GLY A 324 -18.16 -12.12 -14.28
C GLY A 324 -17.70 -13.08 -13.17
N LEU A 325 -18.02 -12.82 -11.90
CA LEU A 325 -17.76 -13.76 -10.80
C LEU A 325 -18.65 -15.00 -10.86
N LYS A 326 -19.91 -14.88 -11.28
CA LYS A 326 -20.77 -16.05 -11.56
C LYS A 326 -20.19 -16.91 -12.69
N ALA A 327 -19.69 -16.29 -13.74
CA ALA A 327 -19.01 -17.01 -14.82
C ALA A 327 -17.71 -17.71 -14.35
N VAL A 328 -16.98 -17.12 -13.39
CA VAL A 328 -15.85 -17.79 -12.71
C VAL A 328 -16.35 -19.03 -11.96
N ASP A 329 -17.45 -18.92 -11.21
CA ASP A 329 -18.06 -20.03 -10.47
C ASP A 329 -18.50 -21.16 -11.41
N GLU A 330 -19.22 -20.81 -12.49
CA GLU A 330 -19.72 -21.74 -13.50
C GLU A 330 -18.58 -22.52 -14.17
N LEU A 331 -17.49 -21.85 -14.55
CA LEU A 331 -16.30 -22.52 -15.09
C LEU A 331 -15.63 -23.44 -14.07
N ALA A 332 -15.60 -23.05 -12.80
CA ALA A 332 -15.00 -23.86 -11.74
C ALA A 332 -15.83 -25.10 -11.41
N VAL A 333 -17.16 -24.97 -11.39
CA VAL A 333 -18.10 -26.08 -11.22
C VAL A 333 -18.00 -27.03 -12.41
N TRP A 334 -18.08 -26.51 -13.64
CA TRP A 334 -17.93 -27.32 -14.85
C TRP A 334 -16.61 -28.10 -14.87
N PHE A 335 -15.50 -27.45 -14.52
CA PHE A 335 -14.20 -28.11 -14.47
C PHE A 335 -14.18 -29.26 -13.46
N ARG A 336 -14.83 -29.09 -12.30
CA ARG A 336 -14.91 -30.12 -11.26
C ARG A 336 -15.77 -31.30 -11.72
N GLU A 337 -16.90 -31.03 -12.36
CA GLU A 337 -17.80 -32.07 -12.88
C GLU A 337 -17.14 -32.92 -13.97
N HIS A 338 -16.27 -32.30 -14.77
CA HIS A 338 -15.59 -32.94 -15.89
C HIS A 338 -14.11 -33.24 -15.61
N GLN A 339 -13.67 -33.13 -14.35
CA GLN A 339 -12.24 -33.18 -13.99
C GLN A 339 -11.58 -34.45 -14.51
N THR A 340 -12.18 -35.62 -14.29
CA THR A 340 -11.63 -36.92 -14.71
C THR A 340 -11.47 -37.02 -16.23
N GLU A 341 -12.44 -36.50 -16.99
CA GLU A 341 -12.37 -36.53 -18.45
C GLU A 341 -11.34 -35.53 -18.99
N ILE A 342 -11.29 -34.33 -18.42
CA ILE A 342 -10.27 -33.32 -18.73
C ILE A 342 -8.88 -33.89 -18.46
N GLU A 343 -8.66 -34.50 -17.29
CA GLU A 343 -7.39 -35.11 -16.94
C GLU A 343 -7.01 -36.22 -17.92
N ARG A 344 -7.96 -37.08 -18.31
CA ARG A 344 -7.73 -38.10 -19.33
C ARG A 344 -7.31 -37.51 -20.68
N ILE A 345 -7.96 -36.45 -21.15
CA ILE A 345 -7.63 -35.80 -22.43
C ILE A 345 -6.22 -35.21 -22.41
N ILE A 346 -5.83 -34.60 -21.30
CA ILE A 346 -4.53 -33.94 -21.14
C ILE A 346 -3.40 -34.95 -20.89
N SER A 347 -3.66 -36.03 -20.14
CA SER A 347 -2.67 -37.07 -19.87
C SER A 347 -2.43 -38.03 -21.03
N GLY A 348 -3.36 -38.11 -22.00
CA GLY A 348 -3.27 -38.96 -23.18
C GLY A 348 -3.76 -40.37 -22.94
#